data_AF-A0A2G5K119-F1
#
_entry.id   AF-A0A2G5K119-F1
#
_cell.length_a   1.000
_cell.length_b   1.000
_cell.length_c   1.000
_cell.angle_alpha   90.00
_cell.angle_beta   90.00
_cell.angle_gamma   90.00
#
_symmetry.space_group_name_H-M   'P 1'
#
loop_
_entity.id
_entity.type
_entity.pdbx_description
1 polymer ?
#
loop_
_entity_poly.entity_id
_entity_poly.type
_entity_poly.pdbx_seq_one_letter_code
_entity_poly.pdbx_strand_id
1 'polypeptide(L)'
;MSIFKSNDFANDISKANSVFSDSKISDENSNTIPGNTSTTATISVGQSLTGTLETPSDVDWYRLTLGEDETVFIELTGSGSNPVQDTHLYLYNSAGVEISQNDDYVGLYSGLTYTAMSSGTYYVGVESYSNFYSGGYRLEVETAVPPTLLDSVQGVNPIDDNGVVYVYFMPGGRSVDGYVTTSLNSYERAQLFSVYEGIEEFADIEFRITTIESQADLTVGSANLGNGLFGYFNFPDSNGNGSYGMLNDTLGGWSPSSGGGLDQGGFAYSVAVHEFGHGLGLGHTHDNGIGTAVMQGVSSSSSYGDYDLNQTVYTAMSYNDGWQTGPDGMSPNNNYGFISTFAPIDIAALQNMYGVNTSNNNGVTSYTLANSNNASTGYSAIWDTGGRDNITYTGSSDAVIDLRAATLEYEIGGGGFMSYVDGVYGGFTIANGVVIEQAFGGRGDDLITGNAANNLLDGGAGNDELIGADGNDELNGSSGNDELTGGEGSDELNGGSGNDTVYGDAGRDRISGNSGNDFLYGGDDRDTLRGGSGSDDLYGGEGNNRLYGGDDSDTFIFAATDTNGNSILDYEDNVDTIDFSAFGVSFSDLEFVEWRSDTGVRIKVNDDFFINVTNVDISDFRANDFEF
;
A
#
# COMPACT_ATOMS: atom_id res chain seq x y z
N MET A 1 -7.63 -13.45 29.63
CA MET A 1 -7.73 -14.27 30.86
C MET A 1 -7.43 -15.72 30.48
N SER A 2 -6.41 -16.33 31.11
CA SER A 2 -5.84 -17.70 30.88
C SER A 2 -4.99 -17.86 29.60
N ILE A 3 -3.67 -17.66 29.63
CA ILE A 3 -2.58 -18.59 30.04
C ILE A 3 -2.52 -19.89 29.23
N PHE A 4 -1.54 -19.98 28.32
CA PHE A 4 -0.74 -21.16 27.98
C PHE A 4 0.68 -20.64 27.68
N LYS A 5 1.58 -20.52 28.67
CA LYS A 5 2.58 -21.52 29.10
C LYS A 5 3.21 -22.35 27.98
N SER A 6 4.48 -22.03 27.76
CA SER A 6 5.54 -22.82 27.14
C SER A 6 5.71 -24.22 27.75
N ASN A 7 6.34 -25.07 26.94
CA ASN A 7 6.82 -26.44 27.18
C ASN A 7 5.80 -27.56 27.00
N ASP A 8 5.79 -28.16 25.79
CA ASP A 8 5.87 -29.62 25.59
C ASP A 8 6.14 -29.97 24.10
N PHE A 9 7.34 -29.65 23.59
CA PHE A 9 7.90 -30.31 22.40
C PHE A 9 8.71 -31.53 22.82
N ALA A 10 8.06 -32.49 23.48
CA ALA A 10 8.59 -33.83 23.70
C ALA A 10 7.44 -34.79 24.03
N ASN A 11 7.13 -35.66 23.06
CA ASN A 11 6.19 -36.79 23.10
C ASN A 11 4.73 -36.48 22.76
N ASP A 12 4.42 -36.53 21.47
CA ASP A 12 3.31 -37.40 21.02
C ASP A 12 3.67 -38.12 19.71
N ILE A 13 4.56 -39.10 19.84
CA ILE A 13 4.79 -40.12 18.81
C ILE A 13 3.58 -41.06 18.84
N SER A 14 2.48 -40.69 18.17
CA SER A 14 1.44 -41.66 17.78
C SER A 14 0.42 -41.14 16.75
N LYS A 15 0.84 -40.69 15.56
CA LYS A 15 -0.06 -40.63 14.39
C LYS A 15 0.55 -41.37 13.20
N ALA A 16 -0.09 -42.50 12.90
CA ALA A 16 -0.04 -43.31 11.68
C ALA A 16 1.30 -43.42 10.92
N ASN A 17 2.16 -44.34 11.37
CA ASN A 17 3.15 -44.99 10.52
C ASN A 17 2.43 -45.81 9.44
N SER A 18 2.17 -45.23 8.26
CA SER A 18 2.07 -46.00 7.02
C SER A 18 3.34 -45.78 6.22
N VAL A 19 4.30 -46.69 6.38
CA VAL A 19 5.43 -46.84 5.46
C VAL A 19 4.86 -47.23 4.10
N PHE A 20 4.65 -46.26 3.23
CA PHE A 20 4.41 -46.55 1.82
C PHE A 20 5.75 -46.96 1.21
N SER A 21 5.79 -48.18 0.68
CA SER A 21 6.87 -48.63 -0.18
C SER A 21 6.95 -47.70 -1.38
N ASP A 22 8.15 -47.16 -1.59
CA ASP A 22 8.64 -46.43 -2.74
C ASP A 22 7.82 -46.65 -4.03
N SER A 23 7.11 -45.61 -4.42
CA SER A 23 6.43 -45.50 -5.72
C SER A 23 6.82 -44.19 -6.40
N LYS A 24 8.11 -43.82 -6.28
CA LYS A 24 8.69 -42.67 -6.95
C LYS A 24 9.16 -43.06 -8.34
N ILE A 25 9.16 -42.09 -9.25
CA ILE A 25 9.91 -42.23 -10.49
C ILE A 25 11.37 -41.97 -10.12
N SER A 26 12.16 -43.04 -10.05
CA SER A 26 13.60 -42.97 -10.23
C SER A 26 13.85 -42.67 -11.71
N ASP A 27 13.94 -41.40 -12.11
CA ASP A 27 14.53 -41.10 -13.43
C ASP A 27 15.95 -40.59 -13.20
N GLU A 28 16.89 -41.53 -13.25
CA GLU A 28 18.31 -41.22 -13.31
C GLU A 28 18.54 -40.24 -14.49
N ASN A 29 18.72 -38.95 -14.17
CA ASN A 29 19.21 -37.85 -15.03
C ASN A 29 18.18 -37.03 -15.86
N SER A 30 16.93 -36.87 -15.43
CA SER A 30 15.97 -36.00 -16.12
C SER A 30 15.68 -34.69 -15.35
N ASN A 31 16.50 -33.65 -15.55
CA ASN A 31 16.21 -32.24 -15.19
C ASN A 31 15.06 -31.63 -16.06
N THR A 32 14.15 -32.44 -16.58
CA THR A 32 13.09 -31.99 -17.47
C THR A 32 11.83 -31.76 -16.65
N ILE A 33 11.39 -30.51 -16.50
CA ILE A 33 10.04 -30.18 -16.05
C ILE A 33 9.06 -30.93 -16.98
N PRO A 34 8.27 -31.90 -16.50
CA PRO A 34 7.41 -32.63 -17.40
C PRO A 34 6.20 -31.77 -17.74
N GLY A 35 6.16 -31.27 -18.97
CA GLY A 35 4.93 -30.87 -19.66
C GLY A 35 3.95 -32.04 -19.90
N ASN A 36 3.96 -33.09 -19.07
CA ASN A 36 2.82 -33.96 -18.79
C ASN A 36 3.02 -34.72 -17.45
N THR A 37 1.91 -34.91 -16.75
CA THR A 37 1.77 -35.15 -15.31
C THR A 37 1.82 -36.64 -14.90
N SER A 38 2.94 -37.31 -15.11
CA SER A 38 3.06 -38.78 -14.87
C SER A 38 3.60 -39.21 -13.49
N THR A 39 3.71 -38.34 -12.48
CA THR A 39 3.96 -38.84 -11.10
C THR A 39 2.68 -39.46 -10.52
N THR A 40 2.77 -40.71 -10.05
CA THR A 40 1.71 -41.36 -9.26
C THR A 40 1.81 -41.07 -7.78
N ALA A 41 2.94 -40.52 -7.33
CA ALA A 41 3.16 -40.16 -5.93
C ALA A 41 2.28 -38.97 -5.56
N THR A 42 1.55 -39.11 -4.45
CA THR A 42 0.64 -38.08 -3.95
C THR A 42 0.95 -37.77 -2.50
N ILE A 43 0.83 -36.52 -2.11
CA ILE A 43 0.76 -36.08 -0.72
C ILE A 43 -0.54 -35.32 -0.51
N SER A 44 -1.24 -35.61 0.59
CA SER A 44 -2.48 -34.93 0.98
C SER A 44 -2.24 -34.03 2.18
N VAL A 45 -3.11 -33.04 2.38
CA VAL A 45 -3.08 -32.18 3.57
C VAL A 45 -3.26 -33.01 4.84
N GLY A 46 -2.42 -32.76 5.83
CA GLY A 46 -2.30 -33.53 7.07
C GLY A 46 -1.43 -34.78 6.97
N GLN A 47 -0.63 -34.96 5.90
CA GLN A 47 0.25 -36.11 5.73
C GLN A 47 1.72 -35.75 5.91
N SER A 48 2.49 -36.75 6.36
CA SER A 48 3.94 -36.75 6.46
C SER A 48 4.48 -37.99 5.74
N LEU A 49 5.51 -37.79 4.93
CA LEU A 49 6.17 -38.84 4.13
C LEU A 49 7.68 -38.74 4.35
N THR A 50 8.39 -39.85 4.15
CA THR A 50 9.86 -39.85 4.11
C THR A 50 10.34 -40.30 2.73
N GLY A 51 11.49 -39.76 2.34
CA GLY A 51 12.12 -40.05 1.07
C GLY A 51 13.64 -40.03 1.17
N THR A 52 14.30 -40.26 0.06
CA THR A 52 15.75 -40.13 -0.11
C THR A 52 15.97 -39.53 -1.49
N LEU A 53 16.89 -38.58 -1.60
CA LEU A 53 17.46 -38.18 -2.89
C LEU A 53 18.65 -39.11 -3.14
N GLU A 54 18.58 -39.92 -4.20
CA GLU A 54 19.53 -41.01 -4.43
C GLU A 54 20.90 -40.51 -4.90
N THR A 55 20.91 -39.42 -5.66
CA THR A 55 22.12 -38.80 -6.21
C THR A 55 22.01 -37.28 -6.19
N PRO A 56 23.14 -36.53 -6.13
CA PRO A 56 23.12 -35.12 -6.48
C PRO A 56 22.48 -34.95 -7.87
N SER A 57 21.67 -33.90 -8.08
CA SER A 57 20.82 -33.69 -9.28
C SER A 57 19.52 -34.49 -9.36
N ASP A 58 19.12 -35.12 -8.26
CA ASP A 58 17.83 -35.79 -8.15
C ASP A 58 16.74 -34.84 -7.62
N VAL A 59 15.54 -34.95 -8.20
CA VAL A 59 14.35 -34.17 -7.81
C VAL A 59 13.15 -35.10 -7.69
N ASP A 60 12.59 -35.17 -6.50
CA ASP A 60 11.38 -35.93 -6.23
C ASP A 60 10.11 -35.09 -6.38
N TRP A 61 9.13 -35.60 -7.12
CA TRP A 61 7.87 -34.88 -7.39
C TRP A 61 6.64 -35.55 -6.80
N TYR A 62 5.87 -34.79 -6.02
CA TYR A 62 4.62 -35.22 -5.38
C TYR A 62 3.43 -34.41 -5.88
N ARG A 63 2.33 -35.10 -6.24
CA ARG A 63 1.06 -34.45 -6.56
C ARG A 63 0.29 -34.08 -5.30
N LEU A 64 -0.13 -32.82 -5.19
CA LEU A 64 -0.98 -32.26 -4.14
C LEU A 64 -2.29 -31.76 -4.76
N THR A 65 -3.42 -31.91 -4.06
CA THR A 65 -4.71 -31.36 -4.49
C THR A 65 -5.22 -30.44 -3.41
N LEU A 66 -5.53 -29.20 -3.80
CA LEU A 66 -6.00 -28.15 -2.91
C LEU A 66 -7.36 -27.65 -3.38
N GLY A 67 -8.23 -27.31 -2.44
CA GLY A 67 -9.42 -26.49 -2.68
C GLY A 67 -9.05 -25.03 -2.94
N GLU A 68 -9.99 -24.28 -3.48
CA GLU A 68 -9.90 -22.81 -3.55
C GLU A 68 -9.86 -22.23 -2.14
N ASP A 69 -8.96 -21.27 -1.92
CA ASP A 69 -8.64 -20.64 -0.63
C ASP A 69 -8.10 -21.59 0.44
N GLU A 70 -7.74 -22.83 0.08
CA GLU A 70 -7.08 -23.74 1.01
C GLU A 70 -5.61 -23.34 1.17
N THR A 71 -5.23 -22.99 2.40
CA THR A 71 -3.83 -22.70 2.75
C THR A 71 -3.16 -23.90 3.38
N VAL A 72 -1.96 -24.20 2.89
CA VAL A 72 -1.11 -25.26 3.42
C VAL A 72 0.28 -24.75 3.76
N PHE A 73 0.89 -25.38 4.76
CA PHE A 73 2.31 -25.29 5.02
C PHE A 73 2.98 -26.59 4.58
N ILE A 74 4.01 -26.46 3.73
CA ILE A 74 4.78 -27.56 3.14
C ILE A 74 6.17 -27.52 3.77
N GLU A 75 6.51 -28.53 4.55
CA GLU A 75 7.78 -28.63 5.25
C GLU A 75 8.65 -29.72 4.61
N LEU A 76 9.89 -29.38 4.28
CA LEU A 76 10.93 -30.33 3.88
C LEU A 76 12.04 -30.30 4.94
N THR A 77 12.25 -31.41 5.63
CA THR A 77 13.39 -31.58 6.55
C THR A 77 14.34 -32.67 6.07
N GLY A 78 15.63 -32.39 6.01
CA GLY A 78 16.68 -33.41 5.97
C GLY A 78 16.53 -34.37 7.15
N SER A 79 16.44 -35.68 6.88
CA SER A 79 16.13 -36.69 7.91
C SER A 79 16.91 -38.00 7.75
N GLY A 80 16.93 -38.80 8.81
CA GLY A 80 17.63 -40.09 8.84
C GLY A 80 19.11 -39.99 9.16
N SER A 81 19.86 -41.07 8.91
CA SER A 81 21.29 -41.16 9.25
C SER A 81 22.23 -40.41 8.29
N ASN A 82 21.73 -40.03 7.12
CA ASN A 82 22.42 -39.20 6.14
C ASN A 82 21.40 -38.22 5.56
N PRO A 83 21.07 -37.15 6.29
CA PRO A 83 20.04 -36.20 5.86
C PRO A 83 20.50 -35.41 4.63
N VAL A 84 19.57 -35.09 3.73
CA VAL A 84 19.85 -34.12 2.65
C VAL A 84 20.19 -32.78 3.29
N GLN A 85 21.24 -32.14 2.79
CA GLN A 85 21.67 -30.80 3.18
C GLN A 85 21.22 -29.80 2.12
N ASP A 86 21.05 -28.55 2.54
CA ASP A 86 20.66 -27.44 1.68
C ASP A 86 19.35 -27.78 0.97
N THR A 87 18.31 -28.09 1.74
CA THR A 87 17.00 -28.48 1.20
C THR A 87 16.43 -27.38 0.31
N HIS A 88 15.68 -27.77 -0.72
CA HIS A 88 15.01 -26.84 -1.61
C HIS A 88 13.63 -27.38 -2.01
N LEU A 89 12.60 -26.54 -1.83
CA LEU A 89 11.21 -26.82 -2.15
C LEU A 89 10.75 -26.03 -3.37
N TYR A 90 10.00 -26.70 -4.25
CA TYR A 90 9.28 -26.07 -5.35
C TYR A 90 7.79 -26.35 -5.28
N LEU A 91 6.98 -25.40 -5.73
CA LEU A 91 5.56 -25.57 -5.95
C LEU A 91 5.18 -25.11 -7.36
N TYR A 92 4.60 -26.03 -8.13
CA TYR A 92 4.19 -25.81 -9.52
C TYR A 92 2.68 -26.00 -9.68
N ASN A 93 2.06 -25.22 -10.57
CA ASN A 93 0.65 -25.40 -10.92
C ASN A 93 0.44 -26.55 -11.91
N SER A 94 -0.82 -26.86 -12.21
CA SER A 94 -1.20 -27.89 -13.18
C SER A 94 -0.70 -27.67 -14.61
N ALA A 95 -0.31 -26.43 -14.95
CA ALA A 95 0.27 -26.07 -16.25
C ALA A 95 1.80 -26.20 -16.29
N GLY A 96 2.44 -26.57 -15.17
CA GLY A 96 3.89 -26.69 -15.08
C GLY A 96 4.60 -25.34 -14.95
N VAL A 97 3.89 -24.30 -14.50
CA VAL A 97 4.49 -23.01 -14.13
C VAL A 97 4.81 -23.03 -12.64
N GLU A 98 6.03 -22.65 -12.28
CA GLU A 98 6.45 -22.45 -10.90
C GLU A 98 5.64 -21.30 -10.29
N ILE A 99 5.02 -21.57 -9.14
CA ILE A 99 4.23 -20.59 -8.40
C ILE A 99 5.04 -20.05 -7.23
N SER A 100 5.81 -20.92 -6.57
CA SER A 100 6.63 -20.54 -5.43
C SER A 100 7.75 -21.56 -5.22
N GLN A 101 8.80 -21.15 -4.54
CA GLN A 101 9.93 -21.98 -4.15
C GLN A 101 10.47 -21.47 -2.82
N ASN A 102 11.18 -22.31 -2.09
CA ASN A 102 11.92 -21.88 -0.92
C ASN A 102 13.19 -22.72 -0.71
N ASP A 103 14.34 -22.06 -0.66
CA ASP A 103 15.66 -22.65 -0.46
C ASP A 103 16.28 -22.39 0.93
N ASP A 104 15.66 -21.59 1.82
CA ASP A 104 16.06 -21.26 3.22
C ASP A 104 17.56 -21.03 3.54
N TYR A 105 18.44 -20.96 2.53
CA TYR A 105 19.90 -21.01 2.62
C TYR A 105 20.44 -22.21 3.46
N VAL A 106 21.77 -22.40 3.47
CA VAL A 106 22.45 -23.63 3.95
C VAL A 106 21.83 -24.23 5.23
N GLY A 107 21.17 -25.39 5.10
CA GLY A 107 20.43 -25.96 6.23
C GLY A 107 19.95 -27.40 6.03
N LEU A 108 19.07 -27.86 6.92
CA LEU A 108 18.35 -29.15 6.78
C LEU A 108 16.84 -28.93 6.67
N TYR A 109 16.40 -27.70 6.42
CA TYR A 109 15.01 -27.30 6.55
C TYR A 109 14.66 -26.31 5.46
N SER A 110 13.52 -26.52 4.81
CA SER A 110 12.85 -25.56 3.94
C SER A 110 11.35 -25.61 4.23
N GLY A 111 10.71 -24.46 4.37
CA GLY A 111 9.26 -24.35 4.58
C GLY A 111 8.56 -23.46 3.55
N LEU A 112 7.38 -23.82 3.08
CA LEU A 112 6.60 -22.98 2.16
C LEU A 112 5.13 -22.93 2.58
N THR A 113 4.61 -21.73 2.80
CA THR A 113 3.16 -21.51 2.97
C THR A 113 2.56 -21.09 1.64
N TYR A 114 1.46 -21.73 1.23
CA TYR A 114 0.78 -21.41 -0.02
C TYR A 114 -0.74 -21.43 0.14
N THR A 115 -1.42 -20.39 -0.35
CA THR A 115 -2.88 -20.31 -0.47
C THR A 115 -3.28 -20.57 -1.93
N ALA A 116 -4.11 -21.58 -2.15
CA ALA A 116 -4.55 -21.96 -3.50
C ALA A 116 -5.59 -20.98 -4.06
N MET A 117 -5.23 -20.23 -5.11
CA MET A 117 -6.15 -19.31 -5.81
C MET A 117 -7.29 -20.01 -6.56
N SER A 118 -7.22 -21.32 -6.75
CA SER A 118 -8.28 -22.10 -7.40
C SER A 118 -8.20 -23.56 -6.99
N SER A 119 -9.34 -24.24 -6.95
CA SER A 119 -9.36 -25.68 -6.72
C SER A 119 -8.60 -26.40 -7.83
N GLY A 120 -7.56 -27.16 -7.48
CA GLY A 120 -6.64 -27.63 -8.50
C GLY A 120 -5.63 -28.69 -8.05
N THR A 121 -4.84 -29.13 -9.03
CA THR A 121 -3.70 -30.01 -8.81
C THR A 121 -2.41 -29.19 -8.86
N TYR A 122 -1.58 -29.40 -7.85
CA TYR A 122 -0.28 -28.77 -7.66
C TYR A 122 0.80 -29.86 -7.57
N TYR A 123 2.05 -29.47 -7.82
CA TYR A 123 3.21 -30.37 -7.77
C TYR A 123 4.27 -29.81 -6.84
N VAL A 124 4.62 -30.59 -5.82
CA VAL A 124 5.70 -30.28 -4.89
C VAL A 124 6.97 -30.96 -5.37
N GLY A 125 8.01 -30.18 -5.65
CA GLY A 125 9.35 -30.66 -5.98
C GLY A 125 10.25 -30.61 -4.75
N VAL A 126 10.99 -31.69 -4.51
CA VAL A 126 11.95 -31.83 -3.41
C VAL A 126 13.33 -32.07 -3.99
N GLU A 127 14.28 -31.17 -3.72
CA GLU A 127 15.69 -31.33 -4.11
C GLU A 127 16.64 -30.76 -3.03
N SER A 128 17.95 -30.79 -3.34
CA SER A 128 18.94 -29.94 -2.65
C SER A 128 19.31 -28.75 -3.53
N TYR A 129 19.51 -27.57 -2.95
CA TYR A 129 19.90 -26.36 -3.68
C TYR A 129 21.11 -26.59 -4.59
N SER A 130 21.01 -26.07 -5.82
CA SER A 130 22.01 -26.26 -6.88
C SER A 130 22.38 -27.72 -7.16
N ASN A 131 21.53 -28.66 -6.74
CA ASN A 131 21.66 -30.07 -7.03
C ASN A 131 22.95 -30.73 -6.50
N PHE A 132 23.48 -30.22 -5.37
CA PHE A 132 24.77 -30.64 -4.84
C PHE A 132 24.75 -31.83 -3.87
N TYR A 133 23.63 -32.10 -3.21
CA TYR A 133 23.56 -33.06 -2.11
C TYR A 133 22.54 -34.16 -2.36
N SER A 134 22.73 -35.27 -1.66
CA SER A 134 21.87 -36.45 -1.67
C SER A 134 21.68 -36.92 -0.23
N GLY A 135 20.51 -37.44 0.11
CA GLY A 135 20.24 -37.86 1.49
C GLY A 135 18.76 -38.08 1.78
N GLY A 136 18.48 -38.57 2.97
CA GLY A 136 17.12 -38.79 3.45
C GLY A 136 16.41 -37.47 3.77
N TYR A 137 15.10 -37.43 3.59
CA TYR A 137 14.25 -36.30 3.94
C TYR A 137 12.88 -36.73 4.47
N ARG A 138 12.18 -35.79 5.09
CA ARG A 138 10.78 -35.85 5.50
C ARG A 138 10.05 -34.70 4.81
N LEU A 139 8.91 -34.99 4.17
CA LEU A 139 8.04 -34.01 3.54
C LEU A 139 6.69 -34.04 4.27
N GLU A 140 6.26 -32.90 4.81
CA GLU A 140 5.01 -32.76 5.53
C GLU A 140 4.15 -31.68 4.87
N VAL A 141 2.84 -31.90 4.79
CA VAL A 141 1.87 -30.90 4.33
C VAL A 141 0.80 -30.80 5.39
N GLU A 142 0.66 -29.64 6.00
CA GLU A 142 -0.32 -29.36 7.03
C GLU A 142 -1.24 -28.22 6.60
N THR A 143 -2.46 -28.18 7.16
CA THR A 143 -3.32 -27.00 7.02
C THR A 143 -2.65 -25.83 7.73
N ALA A 144 -2.58 -24.69 7.07
CA ALA A 144 -2.06 -23.47 7.63
C ALA A 144 -3.11 -22.37 7.61
N VAL A 145 -2.85 -21.32 8.39
CA VAL A 145 -3.55 -20.04 8.23
C VAL A 145 -2.74 -19.24 7.20
N PRO A 146 -3.38 -18.56 6.23
CA PRO A 146 -2.66 -17.63 5.36
C PRO A 146 -1.80 -16.68 6.20
N PRO A 147 -0.49 -16.54 5.90
CA PRO A 147 0.34 -15.58 6.61
C PRO A 147 -0.23 -14.19 6.33
N THR A 148 -0.35 -13.38 7.38
CA THR A 148 -0.67 -11.97 7.23
C THR A 148 0.48 -11.23 6.56
N LEU A 149 0.25 -9.99 6.11
CA LEU A 149 1.32 -9.16 5.57
C LEU A 149 2.47 -8.97 6.59
N LEU A 150 2.14 -8.81 7.88
CA LEU A 150 3.13 -8.67 8.94
C LEU A 150 3.97 -9.94 9.15
N ASP A 151 3.38 -11.14 8.98
CA ASP A 151 4.13 -12.39 9.09
C ASP A 151 5.26 -12.49 8.05
N SER A 152 5.20 -11.69 6.98
CA SER A 152 6.23 -11.66 5.94
C SER A 152 7.47 -10.81 6.26
N VAL A 153 7.41 -9.97 7.29
CA VAL A 153 8.54 -9.11 7.69
C VAL A 153 8.86 -9.23 9.17
N GLN A 154 7.92 -9.60 10.03
CA GLN A 154 8.11 -9.63 11.47
C GLN A 154 8.72 -10.96 11.94
N GLY A 155 9.93 -10.91 12.48
CA GLY A 155 10.59 -12.05 13.11
C GLY A 155 10.00 -12.45 14.46
N VAL A 156 10.39 -13.64 14.92
CA VAL A 156 9.82 -14.28 16.13
C VAL A 156 10.55 -13.96 17.43
N ASN A 157 11.70 -13.28 17.38
CA ASN A 157 12.53 -12.96 18.55
C ASN A 157 12.93 -11.46 18.56
N PRO A 158 12.08 -10.53 19.01
CA PRO A 158 12.48 -9.14 19.18
C PRO A 158 13.45 -8.97 20.36
N ILE A 159 14.15 -7.82 20.42
CA ILE A 159 15.01 -7.48 21.56
C ILE A 159 14.14 -7.20 22.80
N ASP A 160 14.35 -7.94 23.89
CA ASP A 160 13.64 -7.74 25.17
C ASP A 160 14.55 -6.98 26.18
N ASP A 161 14.54 -5.64 26.13
CA ASP A 161 15.29 -4.80 27.11
C ASP A 161 14.45 -3.65 27.72
N ASN A 162 13.19 -3.95 28.09
CA ASN A 162 12.31 -3.01 28.81
C ASN A 162 12.19 -1.61 28.15
N GLY A 163 12.28 -1.54 26.82
CA GLY A 163 12.12 -0.31 26.04
C GLY A 163 13.38 0.54 25.87
N VAL A 164 14.57 0.10 26.32
CA VAL A 164 15.84 0.78 26.02
C VAL A 164 16.76 -0.16 25.27
N VAL A 165 17.35 0.26 24.15
CA VAL A 165 18.30 -0.53 23.36
C VAL A 165 19.64 0.20 23.27
N TYR A 166 20.71 -0.46 23.74
CA TYR A 166 22.04 0.11 23.75
C TYR A 166 22.81 -0.21 22.47
N VAL A 167 23.24 0.84 21.77
CA VAL A 167 24.00 0.76 20.52
C VAL A 167 25.48 1.02 20.78
N TYR A 168 26.35 0.09 20.35
CA TYR A 168 27.80 0.24 20.41
C TYR A 168 28.41 0.27 19.01
N PHE A 169 29.11 1.36 18.69
CA PHE A 169 29.88 1.47 17.45
C PHE A 169 31.28 0.87 17.63
N MET A 170 31.61 -0.13 16.83
CA MET A 170 32.89 -0.83 16.89
C MET A 170 34.08 0.12 16.59
N PRO A 171 35.18 0.05 17.34
CA PRO A 171 36.40 0.79 17.00
C PRO A 171 37.08 0.16 15.78
N GLY A 172 37.85 0.94 15.03
CA GLY A 172 38.65 0.43 13.91
C GLY A 172 39.77 -0.51 14.36
N GLY A 173 40.08 -1.51 13.52
CA GLY A 173 41.13 -2.49 13.74
C GLY A 173 40.69 -3.77 14.47
N ARG A 174 39.39 -3.93 14.74
CA ARG A 174 38.80 -5.17 15.26
C ARG A 174 38.58 -6.15 14.12
N SER A 175 38.82 -7.44 14.35
CA SER A 175 38.46 -8.49 13.38
C SER A 175 37.13 -9.14 13.75
N VAL A 176 36.18 -9.13 12.83
CA VAL A 176 34.84 -9.73 12.94
C VAL A 176 34.54 -10.40 11.59
N ASP A 177 34.14 -11.67 11.60
CA ASP A 177 33.83 -12.49 10.41
C ASP A 177 34.89 -12.44 9.29
N GLY A 178 36.15 -12.28 9.65
CA GLY A 178 37.27 -12.19 8.70
C GLY A 178 37.47 -10.80 8.08
N TYR A 179 36.60 -9.84 8.38
CA TYR A 179 36.77 -8.42 8.03
C TYR A 179 37.49 -7.67 9.16
N VAL A 180 38.09 -6.53 8.81
CA VAL A 180 38.73 -5.63 9.76
C VAL A 180 37.95 -4.33 9.78
N THR A 181 37.41 -3.97 10.94
CA THR A 181 36.61 -2.76 11.09
C THR A 181 37.42 -1.51 10.80
N THR A 182 36.76 -0.52 10.22
CA THR A 182 37.26 0.85 10.07
C THR A 182 36.71 1.73 11.19
N SER A 183 37.36 2.86 11.42
CA SER A 183 36.92 3.81 12.45
C SER A 183 35.89 4.75 11.86
N LEU A 184 34.63 4.64 12.32
CA LEU A 184 33.59 5.62 12.02
C LEU A 184 33.96 6.99 12.63
N ASN A 185 33.83 8.05 11.84
CA ASN A 185 33.96 9.43 12.30
C ASN A 185 32.66 9.91 12.98
N SER A 186 32.65 11.15 13.48
CA SER A 186 31.48 11.68 14.19
C SER A 186 30.26 11.91 13.31
N TYR A 187 30.46 12.25 12.03
CA TYR A 187 29.37 12.44 11.08
C TYR A 187 28.73 11.08 10.71
N GLU A 188 29.55 10.07 10.39
CA GLU A 188 29.04 8.73 10.05
C GLU A 188 28.26 8.12 11.23
N ARG A 189 28.79 8.20 12.46
CA ARG A 189 28.05 7.76 13.65
C ARG A 189 26.73 8.52 13.84
N ALA A 190 26.70 9.81 13.54
CA ALA A 190 25.48 10.60 13.69
C ALA A 190 24.42 10.19 12.65
N GLN A 191 24.80 10.00 11.38
CA GLN A 191 23.87 9.52 10.35
C GLN A 191 23.35 8.11 10.63
N LEU A 192 24.22 7.19 11.04
CA LEU A 192 23.78 5.85 11.41
C LEU A 192 22.88 5.89 12.65
N PHE A 193 23.23 6.66 13.68
CA PHE A 193 22.41 6.73 14.87
C PHE A 193 21.05 7.39 14.63
N SER A 194 20.94 8.31 13.66
CA SER A 194 19.66 8.94 13.32
C SER A 194 18.65 7.96 12.69
N VAL A 195 19.09 6.82 12.15
CA VAL A 195 18.18 5.74 11.75
C VAL A 195 17.41 5.22 12.97
N TYR A 196 18.10 5.01 14.10
CA TYR A 196 17.48 4.57 15.34
C TYR A 196 16.58 5.66 15.95
N GLU A 197 17.01 6.92 15.93
CA GLU A 197 16.18 8.05 16.38
C GLU A 197 14.87 8.12 15.55
N GLY A 198 14.92 7.84 14.25
CA GLY A 198 13.73 7.77 13.40
C GLY A 198 12.74 6.66 13.79
N ILE A 199 13.21 5.56 14.40
CA ILE A 199 12.33 4.50 14.91
C ILE A 199 11.57 4.96 16.16
N GLU A 200 12.22 5.77 17.01
CA GLU A 200 11.59 6.34 18.21
C GLU A 200 10.39 7.24 17.85
N GLU A 201 10.31 7.75 16.62
CA GLU A 201 9.17 8.55 16.17
C GLU A 201 7.87 7.73 16.14
N PHE A 202 7.93 6.43 15.82
CA PHE A 202 6.74 5.60 15.64
C PHE A 202 6.63 4.41 16.61
N ALA A 203 7.73 3.96 17.23
CA ALA A 203 7.74 2.85 18.18
C ALA A 203 8.08 3.31 19.61
N ASP A 204 7.51 2.66 20.62
CA ASP A 204 7.73 2.96 22.05
C ASP A 204 9.04 2.35 22.57
N ILE A 205 10.15 2.79 21.98
CA ILE A 205 11.51 2.30 22.23
C ILE A 205 12.49 3.47 22.29
N GLU A 206 13.52 3.35 23.11
CA GLU A 206 14.58 4.36 23.27
C GLU A 206 15.94 3.74 22.92
N PHE A 207 16.71 4.39 22.04
CA PHE A 207 18.06 3.99 21.68
C PHE A 207 19.10 4.85 22.39
N ARG A 208 20.18 4.20 22.87
CA ARG A 208 21.26 4.89 23.57
C ARG A 208 22.63 4.43 23.12
N ILE A 209 23.50 5.37 22.77
CA ILE A 209 24.90 5.03 22.52
C ILE A 209 25.58 4.60 23.84
N THR A 210 26.20 3.42 23.84
CA THR A 210 27.11 2.98 24.90
C THR A 210 28.57 2.95 24.42
N THR A 211 29.49 3.10 25.36
CA THR A 211 30.94 2.89 25.13
C THR A 211 31.42 1.55 25.69
N ILE A 212 30.53 0.78 26.30
CA ILE A 212 30.81 -0.50 26.93
C ILE A 212 30.12 -1.58 26.09
N GLU A 213 30.90 -2.31 25.30
CA GLU A 213 30.40 -3.34 24.39
C GLU A 213 29.56 -4.40 25.09
N SER A 214 29.93 -4.81 26.31
CA SER A 214 29.17 -5.82 27.06
C SER A 214 27.80 -5.34 27.57
N GLN A 215 27.45 -4.07 27.34
CA GLN A 215 26.12 -3.52 27.59
C GLN A 215 25.31 -3.35 26.30
N ALA A 216 25.89 -3.66 25.14
CA ALA A 216 25.26 -3.38 23.86
C ALA A 216 24.29 -4.49 23.47
N ASP A 217 23.10 -4.08 23.07
CA ASP A 217 22.09 -4.90 22.42
C ASP A 217 22.27 -4.86 20.90
N LEU A 218 22.87 -3.78 20.37
CA LEU A 218 23.20 -3.63 18.96
C LEU A 218 24.66 -3.20 18.82
N THR A 219 25.43 -3.95 18.03
CA THR A 219 26.85 -3.66 17.79
C THR A 219 27.07 -3.37 16.31
N VAL A 220 27.41 -2.13 15.98
CA VAL A 220 27.50 -1.65 14.59
C VAL A 220 28.96 -1.42 14.20
N GLY A 221 29.42 -2.09 13.15
CA GLY A 221 30.73 -1.87 12.54
C GLY A 221 30.63 -1.37 11.10
N SER A 222 31.75 -0.89 10.57
CA SER A 222 31.95 -0.65 9.14
C SER A 222 33.26 -1.29 8.68
N ALA A 223 33.30 -1.80 7.45
CA ALA A 223 34.51 -2.36 6.85
C ALA A 223 34.40 -2.40 5.32
N ASN A 224 35.53 -2.62 4.64
CA ASN A 224 35.50 -3.01 3.23
C ASN A 224 35.07 -4.47 3.11
N LEU A 225 33.84 -4.70 2.65
CA LEU A 225 33.28 -6.05 2.49
C LEU A 225 33.55 -6.67 1.10
N GLY A 226 34.22 -5.95 0.22
CA GLY A 226 34.41 -6.31 -1.19
C GLY A 226 33.25 -5.87 -2.08
N ASN A 227 33.26 -6.34 -3.33
CA ASN A 227 32.20 -6.05 -4.30
C ASN A 227 31.09 -7.10 -4.15
N GLY A 228 29.85 -6.65 -3.92
CA GLY A 228 28.66 -7.52 -3.89
C GLY A 228 27.96 -7.68 -2.54
N LEU A 229 28.49 -7.06 -1.47
CA LEU A 229 27.83 -7.02 -0.16
C LEU A 229 27.81 -5.57 0.35
N PHE A 230 26.64 -4.99 0.51
CA PHE A 230 26.47 -3.60 0.96
C PHE A 230 26.43 -3.48 2.49
N GLY A 231 25.90 -4.49 3.15
CA GLY A 231 25.89 -4.64 4.59
C GLY A 231 25.51 -6.07 4.95
N TYR A 232 25.55 -6.37 6.24
CA TYR A 232 24.81 -7.45 6.84
C TYR A 232 24.56 -7.12 8.32
N PHE A 233 23.46 -7.62 8.86
CA PHE A 233 23.19 -7.60 10.28
C PHE A 233 22.61 -8.95 10.70
N ASN A 234 23.08 -9.48 11.82
CA ASN A 234 22.47 -10.69 12.35
C ASN A 234 21.11 -10.39 12.97
N PHE A 235 20.30 -11.41 13.13
CA PHE A 235 19.05 -11.27 13.87
C PHE A 235 19.30 -11.36 15.38
N PRO A 236 18.40 -10.82 16.22
CA PRO A 236 18.47 -11.07 17.66
C PRO A 236 18.45 -12.58 17.95
N ASP A 237 19.32 -13.03 18.86
CA ASP A 237 19.35 -14.45 19.22
C ASP A 237 18.17 -14.81 20.15
N SER A 238 17.84 -16.11 20.24
CA SER A 238 16.73 -16.60 21.08
C SER A 238 16.92 -16.38 22.59
N ASN A 239 18.07 -15.87 23.01
CA ASN A 239 18.38 -15.55 24.41
C ASN A 239 18.37 -14.03 24.66
N GLY A 240 18.02 -13.21 23.67
CA GLY A 240 18.07 -11.76 23.74
C GLY A 240 19.49 -11.19 23.86
N ASN A 241 20.54 -11.95 23.51
CA ASN A 241 21.88 -11.38 23.43
C ASN A 241 21.98 -10.51 22.18
N GLY A 242 22.62 -9.36 22.33
CA GLY A 242 22.66 -8.32 21.31
C GLY A 242 23.08 -8.80 19.93
N SER A 243 22.48 -8.18 18.92
CA SER A 243 22.82 -8.40 17.52
C SER A 243 24.05 -7.56 17.11
N TYR A 244 24.73 -7.97 16.05
CA TYR A 244 25.79 -7.17 15.43
C TYR A 244 25.70 -7.20 13.91
N GLY A 245 26.17 -6.12 13.30
CA GLY A 245 26.24 -5.98 11.85
C GLY A 245 27.44 -5.17 11.38
N MET A 246 27.68 -5.25 10.08
CA MET A 246 28.77 -4.57 9.39
C MET A 246 28.25 -3.89 8.13
N LEU A 247 28.55 -2.60 7.98
CA LEU A 247 28.23 -1.83 6.78
C LEU A 247 29.45 -1.72 5.85
N ASN A 248 29.24 -1.75 4.54
CA ASN A 248 30.32 -1.59 3.56
C ASN A 248 30.66 -0.12 3.36
N ASP A 249 31.81 0.32 3.89
CA ASP A 249 32.25 1.72 3.82
C ASP A 249 32.99 2.09 2.52
N THR A 250 32.99 1.19 1.53
CA THR A 250 33.63 1.41 0.22
C THR A 250 32.67 1.38 -0.96
N LEU A 251 31.39 1.09 -0.73
CA LEU A 251 30.33 1.05 -1.75
C LEU A 251 29.22 2.07 -1.45
N GLY A 252 28.24 2.17 -2.36
CA GLY A 252 26.98 2.88 -2.07
C GLY A 252 27.09 4.40 -1.91
N GLY A 253 28.15 5.02 -2.43
CA GLY A 253 28.38 6.45 -2.26
C GLY A 253 28.81 6.85 -0.84
N TRP A 254 29.25 5.88 -0.03
CA TRP A 254 29.84 6.11 1.28
C TRP A 254 31.10 6.98 1.16
N SER A 255 31.11 8.14 1.82
CA SER A 255 32.24 9.07 1.78
C SER A 255 32.72 9.38 3.21
N PRO A 256 33.94 8.93 3.58
CA PRO A 256 34.48 9.11 4.93
C PRO A 256 34.82 10.56 5.32
N SER A 257 34.72 11.52 4.40
CA SER A 257 35.15 12.92 4.62
C SER A 257 34.05 13.98 4.49
N SER A 258 32.88 13.62 3.94
CA SER A 258 31.73 14.50 3.73
C SER A 258 30.55 13.69 3.19
N GLY A 259 29.31 14.14 3.42
CA GLY A 259 28.09 13.46 3.00
C GLY A 259 27.92 13.17 1.50
N GLY A 260 26.79 12.57 1.15
CA GLY A 260 26.49 11.97 -0.14
C GLY A 260 25.57 10.76 0.00
N GLY A 261 26.14 9.56 0.12
CA GLY A 261 25.35 8.33 0.25
C GLY A 261 24.79 8.08 1.65
N LEU A 262 25.40 8.64 2.69
CA LEU A 262 24.99 8.48 4.09
C LEU A 262 24.04 9.58 4.58
N ASP A 263 23.78 10.60 3.77
CA ASP A 263 22.72 11.55 4.10
C ASP A 263 21.36 10.85 3.94
N GLN A 264 20.37 11.24 4.74
CA GLN A 264 19.03 10.65 4.74
C GLN A 264 18.40 10.66 3.33
N GLY A 265 17.96 9.49 2.83
CA GLY A 265 17.49 9.33 1.43
C GLY A 265 18.61 9.00 0.42
N GLY A 266 19.86 8.93 0.87
CA GLY A 266 20.99 8.37 0.13
C GLY A 266 21.06 6.84 0.24
N PHE A 267 21.72 6.20 -0.74
CA PHE A 267 21.77 4.73 -0.82
C PHE A 267 22.46 4.05 0.37
N ALA A 268 23.56 4.61 0.89
CA ALA A 268 24.21 4.01 2.07
C ALA A 268 23.36 4.19 3.33
N TYR A 269 22.55 5.26 3.40
CA TYR A 269 21.57 5.45 4.46
C TYR A 269 20.45 4.40 4.37
N SER A 270 19.90 4.15 3.17
CA SER A 270 18.86 3.12 3.00
C SER A 270 19.37 1.71 3.32
N VAL A 271 20.63 1.40 3.00
CA VAL A 271 21.27 0.16 3.47
C VAL A 271 21.32 0.13 4.99
N ALA A 272 21.65 1.23 5.67
CA ALA A 272 21.62 1.26 7.13
C ALA A 272 20.20 1.05 7.70
N VAL A 273 19.16 1.63 7.10
CA VAL A 273 17.75 1.38 7.46
C VAL A 273 17.44 -0.13 7.35
N HIS A 274 17.76 -0.74 6.21
CA HIS A 274 17.55 -2.16 5.96
C HIS A 274 18.25 -3.06 6.98
N GLU A 275 19.57 -2.88 7.13
CA GLU A 275 20.38 -3.73 8.01
C GLU A 275 20.00 -3.55 9.49
N PHE A 276 19.63 -2.34 9.90
CA PHE A 276 19.19 -2.13 11.29
C PHE A 276 17.80 -2.73 11.55
N GLY A 277 16.96 -2.83 10.51
CA GLY A 277 15.73 -3.64 10.55
C GLY A 277 16.01 -5.09 10.93
N HIS A 278 16.98 -5.74 10.30
CA HIS A 278 17.42 -7.09 10.69
C HIS A 278 17.90 -7.16 12.14
N GLY A 279 18.69 -6.18 12.57
CA GLY A 279 19.14 -6.05 13.96
C GLY A 279 18.00 -5.97 14.97
N LEU A 280 16.83 -5.50 14.55
CA LEU A 280 15.60 -5.40 15.35
C LEU A 280 14.61 -6.54 15.11
N GLY A 281 14.97 -7.53 14.29
CA GLY A 281 14.17 -8.71 14.04
C GLY A 281 13.23 -8.63 12.84
N LEU A 282 13.46 -7.71 11.89
CA LEU A 282 12.74 -7.72 10.62
C LEU A 282 13.43 -8.64 9.60
N GLY A 283 12.68 -9.50 8.93
CA GLY A 283 13.16 -10.42 7.89
C GLY A 283 12.85 -9.93 6.48
N HIS A 284 13.46 -10.56 5.48
CA HIS A 284 13.12 -10.27 4.09
C HIS A 284 11.73 -10.79 3.74
N THR A 285 11.12 -10.13 2.77
CA THR A 285 9.84 -10.52 2.15
C THR A 285 9.92 -11.74 1.24
N HIS A 286 11.13 -12.15 0.84
CA HIS A 286 11.35 -13.14 -0.22
C HIS A 286 11.99 -14.44 0.26
N ASP A 287 12.31 -14.55 1.55
CA ASP A 287 12.89 -15.74 2.17
C ASP A 287 12.37 -15.91 3.60
N ASN A 288 12.55 -17.10 4.21
CA ASN A 288 12.16 -17.32 5.61
C ASN A 288 13.36 -17.19 6.58
N GLY A 289 14.29 -16.26 6.34
CA GLY A 289 15.56 -16.17 7.07
C GLY A 289 15.47 -16.15 8.61
N ILE A 290 14.30 -15.86 9.19
CA ILE A 290 14.02 -15.88 10.64
C ILE A 290 12.70 -16.53 11.05
N GLY A 291 12.12 -17.37 10.20
CA GLY A 291 10.77 -17.90 10.42
C GLY A 291 9.65 -16.89 10.09
N THR A 292 10.00 -15.79 9.42
CA THR A 292 9.06 -15.01 8.61
C THR A 292 8.53 -15.87 7.48
N ALA A 293 7.33 -15.56 6.99
CA ALA A 293 6.79 -16.17 5.80
C ALA A 293 7.30 -15.45 4.54
N VAL A 294 7.42 -16.16 3.42
CA VAL A 294 7.55 -15.49 2.12
C VAL A 294 6.25 -14.72 1.83
N MET A 295 6.38 -13.44 1.47
CA MET A 295 5.27 -12.57 1.08
C MET A 295 4.52 -13.17 -0.12
N GLN A 296 3.19 -13.07 -0.11
CA GLN A 296 2.36 -13.72 -1.11
C GLN A 296 2.75 -13.33 -2.56
N GLY A 297 2.96 -14.35 -3.41
CA GLY A 297 3.34 -14.20 -4.82
C GLY A 297 4.83 -13.87 -5.06
N VAL A 298 5.62 -13.68 -4.00
CA VAL A 298 7.06 -13.43 -4.14
C VAL A 298 7.78 -14.76 -4.40
N SER A 299 8.46 -14.85 -5.55
CA SER A 299 9.17 -16.04 -6.03
C SER A 299 10.70 -15.87 -6.10
N SER A 300 11.18 -14.63 -5.90
CA SER A 300 12.59 -14.27 -5.84
C SER A 300 12.73 -12.87 -5.22
N SER A 301 13.95 -12.49 -4.84
CA SER A 301 14.25 -11.14 -4.34
C SER A 301 13.88 -10.00 -5.30
N SER A 302 13.81 -10.30 -6.61
CA SER A 302 13.39 -9.36 -7.66
C SER A 302 11.90 -9.43 -8.03
N SER A 303 11.11 -10.29 -7.39
CA SER A 303 9.66 -10.39 -7.63
C SER A 303 8.93 -9.35 -6.80
N TYR A 304 7.91 -8.70 -7.36
CA TYR A 304 7.08 -7.72 -6.63
C TYR A 304 5.93 -8.36 -5.83
N GLY A 305 5.63 -9.63 -6.08
CA GLY A 305 4.51 -10.34 -5.43
C GLY A 305 3.17 -10.14 -6.15
N ASP A 306 2.12 -10.79 -5.66
CA ASP A 306 0.78 -10.76 -6.29
C ASP A 306 0.13 -9.36 -6.24
N TYR A 307 0.53 -8.57 -5.25
CA TYR A 307 0.01 -7.23 -4.95
C TYR A 307 1.08 -6.15 -5.05
N ASP A 308 2.22 -6.48 -5.68
CA ASP A 308 3.31 -5.52 -5.85
C ASP A 308 3.87 -4.90 -4.55
N LEU A 309 3.63 -5.52 -3.39
CA LEU A 309 4.04 -4.99 -2.08
C LEU A 309 5.51 -5.26 -1.74
N ASN A 310 6.20 -6.14 -2.48
CA ASN A 310 7.63 -6.38 -2.28
C ASN A 310 8.48 -5.30 -2.96
N GLN A 311 8.46 -4.09 -2.39
CA GLN A 311 9.31 -2.95 -2.80
C GLN A 311 9.52 -1.98 -1.64
N THR A 312 10.62 -1.22 -1.70
CA THR A 312 11.10 -0.38 -0.58
C THR A 312 10.12 0.69 -0.10
N VAL A 313 9.14 1.10 -0.91
CA VAL A 313 8.09 2.05 -0.47
C VAL A 313 7.10 1.43 0.51
N TYR A 314 6.96 0.11 0.54
CA TYR A 314 6.08 -0.61 1.46
C TYR A 314 6.86 -1.29 2.60
N THR A 315 8.07 -1.77 2.32
CA THR A 315 8.97 -2.33 3.33
C THR A 315 10.44 -2.13 2.94
N ALA A 316 11.22 -1.56 3.86
CA ALA A 316 12.66 -1.43 3.76
C ALA A 316 13.37 -2.78 3.62
N MET A 317 12.70 -3.90 3.94
CA MET A 317 13.24 -5.25 3.84
C MET A 317 13.18 -5.84 2.42
N SER A 318 12.58 -5.11 1.47
CA SER A 318 12.61 -5.48 0.05
C SER A 318 13.95 -5.13 -0.60
N TYR A 319 14.35 -5.91 -1.62
CA TYR A 319 15.46 -5.58 -2.51
C TYR A 319 15.02 -4.82 -3.77
N ASN A 320 13.72 -4.63 -3.97
CA ASN A 320 13.20 -3.84 -5.07
C ASN A 320 13.13 -2.36 -4.66
N ASP A 321 14.09 -1.58 -5.14
CA ASP A 321 14.17 -0.15 -4.87
C ASP A 321 13.04 0.64 -5.55
N GLY A 322 12.59 1.71 -4.89
CA GLY A 322 11.66 2.69 -5.43
C GLY A 322 10.20 2.24 -5.47
N TRP A 323 9.41 2.95 -6.27
CA TRP A 323 7.98 2.70 -6.51
C TRP A 323 7.79 2.28 -7.97
N GLN A 324 7.92 0.99 -8.24
CA GLN A 324 7.99 0.44 -9.60
C GLN A 324 6.60 0.22 -10.19
N THR A 325 5.65 -0.11 -9.32
CA THR A 325 4.24 -0.41 -9.59
C THR A 325 3.37 0.38 -8.60
N GLY A 326 2.71 1.43 -9.11
CA GLY A 326 1.86 2.35 -8.35
C GLY A 326 0.43 1.85 -8.09
N PRO A 327 -0.34 2.54 -7.20
CA PRO A 327 -1.74 2.27 -6.89
C PRO A 327 -2.64 2.09 -8.12
N ASP A 328 -2.32 2.77 -9.23
CA ASP A 328 -3.11 2.75 -10.47
C ASP A 328 -2.37 2.13 -11.66
N GLY A 329 -1.42 1.23 -11.40
CA GLY A 329 -0.60 0.59 -12.45
C GLY A 329 0.33 1.56 -13.18
N MET A 330 0.41 2.82 -12.72
CA MET A 330 1.36 3.78 -13.22
C MET A 330 2.73 3.54 -12.57
N SER A 331 3.74 3.34 -13.42
CA SER A 331 5.14 3.44 -13.03
C SER A 331 5.56 4.88 -13.30
N PRO A 332 5.84 5.72 -12.28
CA PRO A 332 6.44 7.00 -12.55
C PRO A 332 7.80 6.73 -13.20
N ASN A 333 8.02 7.24 -14.41
CA ASN A 333 9.30 7.15 -15.14
C ASN A 333 10.49 7.82 -14.40
N ASN A 334 10.26 8.27 -13.15
CA ASN A 334 11.11 9.14 -12.34
C ASN A 334 11.61 8.39 -11.09
N ASN A 335 12.29 7.28 -11.35
CA ASN A 335 12.71 6.30 -10.37
C ASN A 335 14.07 6.65 -9.73
N TYR A 336 14.13 7.53 -8.73
CA TYR A 336 15.42 8.08 -8.30
C TYR A 336 15.56 8.49 -6.83
N GLY A 337 14.82 7.90 -5.88
CA GLY A 337 15.02 8.13 -4.44
C GLY A 337 15.18 6.83 -3.66
N PHE A 338 15.97 6.85 -2.58
CA PHE A 338 16.03 5.73 -1.64
C PHE A 338 15.20 6.03 -0.39
N ILE A 339 14.85 4.98 0.35
CA ILE A 339 14.09 5.14 1.59
C ILE A 339 14.89 5.97 2.61
N SER A 340 14.21 6.90 3.28
CA SER A 340 14.76 7.82 4.28
C SER A 340 14.31 7.51 5.71
N THR A 341 13.35 6.62 5.89
CA THR A 341 12.90 6.06 7.18
C THR A 341 12.37 4.64 6.93
N PHE A 342 11.82 3.96 7.93
CA PHE A 342 11.11 2.70 7.74
C PHE A 342 9.78 2.91 7.01
N ALA A 343 9.37 1.94 6.18
CA ALA A 343 8.14 2.01 5.39
C ALA A 343 6.92 1.49 6.19
N PRO A 344 5.68 1.62 5.68
CA PRO A 344 4.48 1.35 6.48
C PRO A 344 4.39 -0.06 7.09
N ILE A 345 4.79 -1.10 6.35
CA ILE A 345 4.76 -2.47 6.87
C ILE A 345 5.80 -2.64 7.99
N ASP A 346 6.98 -2.05 7.82
CA ASP A 346 8.03 -2.10 8.84
C ASP A 346 7.61 -1.35 10.11
N ILE A 347 6.99 -0.17 9.97
CA ILE A 347 6.45 0.62 11.09
C ILE A 347 5.48 -0.25 11.88
N ALA A 348 4.52 -0.88 11.21
CA ALA A 348 3.54 -1.74 11.88
C ALA A 348 4.19 -2.96 12.55
N ALA A 349 5.19 -3.60 11.92
CA ALA A 349 5.93 -4.71 12.51
C ALA A 349 6.72 -4.29 13.77
N LEU A 350 7.43 -3.17 13.69
CA LEU A 350 8.20 -2.62 14.80
C LEU A 350 7.29 -2.14 15.94
N GLN A 351 6.14 -1.53 15.63
CA GLN A 351 5.13 -1.17 16.62
C GLN A 351 4.52 -2.38 17.31
N ASN A 352 4.31 -3.48 16.58
CA ASN A 352 3.82 -4.72 17.16
C ASN A 352 4.85 -5.34 18.13
N MET A 353 6.14 -5.29 17.76
CA MET A 353 7.22 -5.84 18.59
C MET A 353 7.55 -4.96 19.81
N TYR A 354 7.56 -3.64 19.65
CA TYR A 354 8.13 -2.71 20.62
C TYR A 354 7.12 -1.72 21.22
N GLY A 355 5.87 -1.73 20.78
CA GLY A 355 4.83 -0.80 21.19
C GLY A 355 4.77 0.43 20.29
N VAL A 356 3.64 1.15 20.36
CA VAL A 356 3.35 2.32 19.52
C VAL A 356 3.72 3.60 20.24
N ASN A 357 4.51 4.48 19.61
CA ASN A 357 4.69 5.83 20.12
C ASN A 357 3.52 6.72 19.71
N THR A 358 2.64 7.05 20.66
CA THR A 358 1.46 7.89 20.42
C THR A 358 1.71 9.39 20.60
N SER A 359 2.96 9.80 20.88
CA SER A 359 3.29 11.19 21.24
C SER A 359 3.90 12.01 20.11
N ASN A 360 4.33 11.37 19.03
CA ASN A 360 4.93 12.03 17.89
C ASN A 360 3.88 12.75 17.03
N ASN A 361 4.21 13.95 16.54
CA ASN A 361 3.39 14.75 15.63
C ASN A 361 1.92 14.99 16.03
N ASN A 362 1.54 14.84 17.30
CA ASN A 362 0.15 14.90 17.81
C ASN A 362 -0.58 16.26 17.74
N GLY A 363 -0.11 17.20 16.92
CA GLY A 363 -0.75 18.47 16.62
C GLY A 363 -0.81 18.69 15.12
N VAL A 364 -1.14 19.91 14.67
CA VAL A 364 -1.20 20.20 13.23
C VAL A 364 0.19 20.13 12.59
N THR A 365 0.36 19.20 11.66
CA THR A 365 1.59 18.92 10.92
C THR A 365 1.37 19.11 9.42
N SER A 366 2.38 19.68 8.75
CA SER A 366 2.42 19.88 7.30
C SER A 366 3.54 19.04 6.69
N TYR A 367 3.17 18.14 5.79
CA TYR A 367 4.08 17.29 5.03
C TYR A 367 4.20 17.86 3.61
N THR A 368 5.32 18.50 3.30
CA THR A 368 5.54 19.17 2.02
C THR A 368 6.49 18.38 1.14
N LEU A 369 6.07 18.05 -0.09
CA LEU A 369 7.02 17.47 -1.04
C LEU A 369 8.05 18.53 -1.48
N ALA A 370 9.31 18.14 -1.48
CA ALA A 370 10.37 18.94 -2.08
C ALA A 370 10.12 19.22 -3.57
N ASN A 371 10.35 20.45 -4.01
CA ASN A 371 10.30 20.83 -5.43
C ASN A 371 11.66 20.68 -6.16
N SER A 372 12.65 20.11 -5.47
CA SER A 372 14.00 19.84 -5.99
C SER A 372 14.73 18.83 -5.10
N ASN A 373 15.66 18.06 -5.68
CA ASN A 373 16.44 17.08 -4.93
C ASN A 373 17.50 17.74 -4.06
N ASN A 374 17.48 17.40 -2.78
CA ASN A 374 18.49 17.76 -1.79
C ASN A 374 18.99 16.49 -1.09
N ALA A 375 19.99 16.64 -0.23
CA ALA A 375 20.60 15.52 0.49
C ALA A 375 19.64 14.78 1.46
N SER A 376 18.42 15.30 1.70
CA SER A 376 17.38 14.72 2.56
C SER A 376 16.19 14.15 1.76
N THR A 377 16.31 14.14 0.44
CA THR A 377 15.22 13.76 -0.45
C THR A 377 15.20 12.24 -0.61
N GLY A 378 14.09 11.60 -0.20
CA GLY A 378 13.91 10.15 -0.22
C GLY A 378 12.46 9.76 0.03
N TYR A 379 12.18 8.45 0.05
CA TYR A 379 10.85 7.93 0.40
C TYR A 379 10.70 7.77 1.90
N SER A 380 9.64 8.34 2.47
CA SER A 380 9.33 8.23 3.89
C SER A 380 7.89 7.81 4.12
N ALA A 381 7.65 7.05 5.19
CA ALA A 381 6.29 6.83 5.68
C ALA A 381 5.94 7.86 6.76
N ILE A 382 4.78 8.49 6.60
CA ILE A 382 4.23 9.41 7.60
C ILE A 382 3.69 8.59 8.77
N TRP A 383 4.21 8.87 9.97
CA TRP A 383 3.59 8.49 11.23
C TRP A 383 3.14 9.76 11.95
N ASP A 384 1.82 9.87 12.13
CA ASP A 384 1.17 10.97 12.82
C ASP A 384 0.07 10.41 13.74
N THR A 385 -0.02 10.93 14.96
CA THR A 385 -0.91 10.40 16.00
C THR A 385 -2.09 11.31 16.28
N GLY A 386 -2.19 12.42 15.55
CA GLY A 386 -3.40 13.23 15.49
C GLY A 386 -3.08 14.69 15.31
N GLY A 387 -4.08 15.45 14.90
CA GLY A 387 -3.86 16.80 14.45
C GLY A 387 -4.98 17.16 13.51
N ARG A 388 -4.72 18.15 12.68
CA ARG A 388 -5.46 18.28 11.43
C ARG A 388 -4.40 18.55 10.39
N ASP A 389 -3.98 17.51 9.74
CA ASP A 389 -2.69 17.45 9.07
C ASP A 389 -2.89 17.65 7.58
N ASN A 390 -1.81 18.00 6.88
CA ASN A 390 -1.88 18.26 5.45
C ASN A 390 -0.67 17.70 4.71
N ILE A 391 -0.93 17.18 3.52
CA ILE A 391 0.07 17.00 2.47
C ILE A 391 -0.03 18.19 1.52
N THR A 392 1.10 18.85 1.24
CA THR A 392 1.14 20.03 0.37
C THR A 392 2.16 19.85 -0.74
N TYR A 393 1.74 20.16 -1.97
CA TYR A 393 2.61 20.35 -3.11
C TYR A 393 2.52 21.81 -3.59
N THR A 394 3.67 22.41 -3.94
CA THR A 394 3.74 23.83 -4.34
C THR A 394 4.44 24.04 -5.67
N GLY A 395 4.75 22.95 -6.36
CA GLY A 395 5.42 23.02 -7.65
C GLY A 395 4.46 23.29 -8.79
N SER A 396 4.90 23.05 -10.02
CA SER A 396 4.16 23.37 -11.24
C SER A 396 4.04 22.19 -12.20
N SER A 397 4.23 20.99 -11.68
CA SER A 397 4.08 19.75 -12.41
C SER A 397 2.97 18.96 -11.74
N ASP A 398 2.33 18.10 -12.51
CA ASP A 398 1.27 17.21 -12.04
C ASP A 398 1.74 16.40 -10.82
N ALA A 399 0.86 16.28 -9.83
CA ALA A 399 1.06 15.55 -8.60
C ALA A 399 -0.10 14.57 -8.38
N VAL A 400 0.21 13.43 -7.78
CA VAL A 400 -0.80 12.52 -7.24
C VAL A 400 -0.71 12.52 -5.73
N ILE A 401 -1.79 12.92 -5.08
CA ILE A 401 -1.92 12.95 -3.63
C ILE A 401 -3.04 12.00 -3.23
N ASP A 402 -2.71 10.96 -2.50
CA ASP A 402 -3.66 9.98 -1.99
C ASP A 402 -3.57 9.97 -0.45
N LEU A 403 -4.66 10.36 0.22
CA LEU A 403 -4.70 10.48 1.68
C LEU A 403 -5.01 9.15 2.39
N ARG A 404 -5.18 8.06 1.66
CA ARG A 404 -5.49 6.74 2.25
C ARG A 404 -4.25 6.16 2.92
N ALA A 405 -4.37 5.73 4.17
CA ALA A 405 -3.29 5.05 4.87
C ALA A 405 -3.03 3.63 4.34
N ALA A 406 -1.79 3.15 4.47
CA ALA A 406 -1.45 1.76 4.21
C ALA A 406 -2.30 0.83 5.04
N THR A 407 -2.83 -0.20 4.40
CA THR A 407 -3.50 -1.29 5.10
C THR A 407 -2.48 -2.37 5.44
N LEU A 408 -2.86 -3.25 6.37
CA LEU A 408 -2.08 -4.45 6.69
C LEU A 408 -2.62 -5.68 5.96
N GLU A 409 -3.39 -5.42 4.90
CA GLU A 409 -4.02 -6.42 4.05
C GLU A 409 -3.25 -6.52 2.73
N TYR A 410 -3.45 -7.63 2.04
CA TYR A 410 -2.90 -7.83 0.71
C TYR A 410 -3.74 -7.10 -0.33
N GLU A 411 -3.46 -5.82 -0.50
CA GLU A 411 -4.03 -4.99 -1.55
C GLU A 411 -3.02 -3.94 -1.99
N ILE A 412 -3.15 -3.49 -3.25
CA ILE A 412 -2.45 -2.30 -3.69
C ILE A 412 -3.22 -1.13 -3.08
N GLY A 413 -2.85 -0.81 -1.85
CA GLY A 413 -3.46 0.22 -1.02
C GLY A 413 -2.41 0.86 -0.12
N GLY A 414 -2.74 2.02 0.42
CA GLY A 414 -1.79 2.79 1.21
C GLY A 414 -1.23 4.01 0.57
N GLY A 415 -2.16 4.80 0.05
CA GLY A 415 -1.96 6.16 -0.38
C GLY A 415 -0.87 6.94 0.34
N GLY A 416 -0.38 7.90 -0.40
CA GLY A 416 0.49 8.94 0.06
C GLY A 416 0.70 9.90 -1.09
N PHE A 417 1.84 10.54 -1.11
CA PHE A 417 2.19 11.46 -2.19
C PHE A 417 3.10 10.76 -3.21
N MET A 418 2.60 10.62 -4.44
CA MET A 418 3.38 10.18 -5.61
C MET A 418 3.65 11.35 -6.54
N SER A 419 4.94 11.67 -6.70
CA SER A 419 5.37 12.78 -7.55
C SER A 419 5.52 12.34 -9.01
N TYR A 420 4.73 12.90 -9.93
CA TYR A 420 5.11 12.93 -11.37
C TYR A 420 6.06 14.08 -11.70
N VAL A 421 6.49 14.83 -10.69
CA VAL A 421 7.30 16.03 -10.86
C VAL A 421 8.64 15.65 -11.45
N ASP A 422 8.84 16.05 -12.70
CA ASP A 422 10.06 15.80 -13.45
C ASP A 422 11.29 16.23 -12.64
N GLY A 423 12.11 15.25 -12.27
CA GLY A 423 13.38 15.47 -11.59
C GLY A 423 13.32 15.68 -10.08
N VAL A 424 12.20 15.40 -9.39
CA VAL A 424 12.16 15.22 -7.92
C VAL A 424 12.22 13.74 -7.57
N TYR A 425 13.02 13.41 -6.57
CA TYR A 425 13.27 12.08 -6.04
C TYR A 425 12.43 11.92 -4.76
N GLY A 426 11.91 10.73 -4.46
CA GLY A 426 11.20 10.49 -3.19
C GLY A 426 9.73 10.96 -3.14
N GLY A 427 9.13 10.80 -1.97
CA GLY A 427 7.69 10.96 -1.74
C GLY A 427 7.28 10.47 -0.36
N PHE A 428 5.96 10.42 -0.13
CA PHE A 428 5.40 9.95 1.12
C PHE A 428 4.51 8.73 0.89
N THR A 429 4.60 7.75 1.77
CA THR A 429 3.50 6.83 2.05
C THR A 429 2.87 7.20 3.39
N ILE A 430 1.66 6.74 3.68
CA ILE A 430 1.00 6.98 4.97
C ILE A 430 0.95 5.67 5.75
N ALA A 431 1.48 5.65 6.99
CA ALA A 431 1.51 4.44 7.80
C ALA A 431 0.11 4.01 8.26
N ASN A 432 -0.08 2.71 8.54
CA ASN A 432 -1.36 2.18 8.99
C ASN A 432 -1.86 2.89 10.26
N GLY A 433 -3.13 3.28 10.25
CA GLY A 433 -3.78 3.95 11.39
C GLY A 433 -3.55 5.47 11.47
N VAL A 434 -2.78 6.04 10.54
CA VAL A 434 -2.64 7.50 10.38
C VAL A 434 -3.83 8.05 9.60
N VAL A 435 -4.27 9.25 9.95
CA VAL A 435 -5.30 9.99 9.20
C VAL A 435 -4.70 11.34 8.82
N ILE A 436 -4.78 11.68 7.54
CA ILE A 436 -4.45 13.02 7.02
C ILE A 436 -5.74 13.61 6.47
N GLU A 437 -6.11 14.80 6.92
CA GLU A 437 -7.40 15.39 6.58
C GLU A 437 -7.33 16.39 5.42
N GLN A 438 -6.14 16.78 4.96
CA GLN A 438 -6.03 17.85 3.97
C GLN A 438 -4.97 17.56 2.91
N ALA A 439 -5.27 17.97 1.69
CA ALA A 439 -4.35 17.93 0.56
C ALA A 439 -4.42 19.25 -0.21
N PHE A 440 -3.25 19.76 -0.61
CA PHE A 440 -3.13 20.97 -1.41
C PHE A 440 -2.23 20.70 -2.62
N GLY A 441 -2.81 20.78 -3.81
CA GLY A 441 -2.17 20.73 -5.11
C GLY A 441 -1.42 22.03 -5.44
N GLY A 442 -0.68 21.97 -6.55
CA GLY A 442 0.26 22.98 -7.01
C GLY A 442 -0.29 23.82 -8.17
N ARG A 443 0.41 23.78 -9.30
CA ARG A 443 0.02 24.48 -10.55
C ARG A 443 -0.02 23.52 -11.75
N GLY A 444 0.08 22.22 -11.50
CA GLY A 444 0.00 21.17 -12.52
C GLY A 444 -1.43 20.65 -12.58
N ASP A 445 -1.68 19.70 -13.48
CA ASP A 445 -2.96 19.00 -13.53
C ASP A 445 -2.87 17.86 -12.49
N ASP A 446 -3.37 18.10 -11.28
CA ASP A 446 -3.16 17.25 -10.11
C ASP A 446 -4.32 16.27 -9.89
N LEU A 447 -4.03 15.06 -9.39
CA LEU A 447 -5.04 14.11 -8.90
C LEU A 447 -4.93 14.00 -7.38
N ILE A 448 -6.03 14.31 -6.70
CA ILE A 448 -6.12 14.31 -5.25
C ILE A 448 -7.25 13.38 -4.80
N THR A 449 -6.92 12.34 -4.05
CA THR A 449 -7.86 11.38 -3.46
C THR A 449 -7.87 11.51 -1.94
N GLY A 450 -9.05 11.73 -1.38
CA GLY A 450 -9.34 11.73 0.04
C GLY A 450 -9.32 10.33 0.67
N ASN A 451 -9.81 10.25 1.90
CA ASN A 451 -9.95 9.04 2.68
C ASN A 451 -11.32 9.04 3.37
N ALA A 452 -11.57 8.10 4.28
CA ALA A 452 -12.87 7.97 4.93
C ALA A 452 -13.17 9.03 6.01
N ALA A 453 -12.35 10.07 6.13
CA ALA A 453 -12.53 11.16 7.08
C ALA A 453 -12.96 12.43 6.34
N ASN A 454 -13.57 13.37 7.05
CA ASN A 454 -13.90 14.68 6.48
C ASN A 454 -12.63 15.40 6.01
N ASN A 455 -12.48 15.56 4.70
CA ASN A 455 -11.30 16.11 4.05
C ASN A 455 -11.48 17.56 3.59
N LEU A 456 -10.35 18.27 3.45
CA LEU A 456 -10.23 19.53 2.72
C LEU A 456 -9.22 19.34 1.59
N LEU A 457 -9.70 19.38 0.35
CA LEU A 457 -8.91 19.16 -0.85
C LEU A 457 -8.93 20.43 -1.71
N ASP A 458 -7.76 20.93 -2.11
CA ASP A 458 -7.61 22.07 -3.02
C ASP A 458 -6.68 21.66 -4.18
N GLY A 459 -7.18 21.69 -5.41
CA GLY A 459 -6.39 21.35 -6.61
C GLY A 459 -5.34 22.42 -6.94
N GLY A 460 -5.66 23.68 -6.65
CA GLY A 460 -4.78 24.81 -6.89
C GLY A 460 -4.96 25.40 -8.30
N ALA A 461 -4.10 25.05 -9.24
CA ALA A 461 -4.25 25.55 -10.60
C ALA A 461 -3.82 24.49 -11.60
N GLY A 462 -4.49 24.42 -12.74
CA GLY A 462 -4.38 23.25 -13.61
C GLY A 462 -5.75 22.61 -13.73
N ASN A 463 -5.90 21.61 -14.60
CA ASN A 463 -7.14 20.85 -14.69
C ASN A 463 -7.02 19.69 -13.71
N ASP A 464 -7.60 19.83 -12.54
CA ASP A 464 -7.40 18.93 -11.40
C ASP A 464 -8.53 17.90 -11.29
N GLU A 465 -8.22 16.71 -10.78
CA GLU A 465 -9.19 15.67 -10.41
C GLU A 465 -9.20 15.49 -8.89
N LEU A 466 -10.32 15.78 -8.24
CA LEU A 466 -10.48 15.73 -6.79
C LEU A 466 -11.57 14.72 -6.40
N ILE A 467 -11.24 13.79 -5.50
CA ILE A 467 -12.14 12.73 -5.04
C ILE A 467 -12.22 12.77 -3.51
N GLY A 468 -13.38 13.08 -2.92
CA GLY A 468 -13.59 13.15 -1.47
C GLY A 468 -13.60 11.78 -0.78
N ALA A 469 -14.25 10.80 -1.41
CA ALA A 469 -14.47 9.44 -0.92
C ALA A 469 -15.59 9.35 0.13
N ASP A 470 -15.32 8.92 1.36
CA ASP A 470 -16.35 8.92 2.42
C ASP A 470 -16.05 10.08 3.38
N GLY A 471 -17.05 10.84 3.81
CA GLY A 471 -16.79 11.97 4.70
C GLY A 471 -17.75 13.11 4.45
N ASN A 472 -17.64 14.19 5.21
CA ASN A 472 -18.27 15.45 4.78
C ASN A 472 -17.12 16.35 4.35
N ASP A 473 -16.90 16.41 3.05
CA ASP A 473 -15.68 16.90 2.45
C ASP A 473 -15.86 18.32 1.90
N GLU A 474 -14.75 19.06 1.82
CA GLU A 474 -14.66 20.36 1.18
C GLU A 474 -13.66 20.26 0.03
N LEU A 475 -14.13 20.33 -1.22
CA LEU A 475 -13.32 20.23 -2.43
C LEU A 475 -13.34 21.56 -3.18
N ASN A 476 -12.16 22.03 -3.58
CA ASN A 476 -11.98 23.27 -4.34
C ASN A 476 -11.06 23.02 -5.55
N GLY A 477 -11.61 23.04 -6.76
CA GLY A 477 -10.84 22.92 -8.01
C GLY A 477 -9.98 24.16 -8.29
N SER A 478 -10.42 25.31 -7.80
CA SER A 478 -9.71 26.60 -7.93
C SER A 478 -9.65 27.13 -9.38
N SER A 479 -8.65 26.77 -10.20
CA SER A 479 -8.55 27.34 -11.56
C SER A 479 -8.07 26.35 -12.60
N GLY A 480 -8.86 26.17 -13.65
CA GLY A 480 -8.70 25.17 -14.68
C GLY A 480 -10.06 24.55 -14.96
N ASN A 481 -10.10 23.52 -15.80
CA ASN A 481 -11.33 22.75 -16.02
C ASN A 481 -11.25 21.52 -15.12
N ASP A 482 -11.87 21.58 -13.97
CA ASP A 482 -11.64 20.62 -12.89
C ASP A 482 -12.74 19.53 -12.85
N GLU A 483 -12.39 18.34 -12.38
CA GLU A 483 -13.32 17.24 -12.12
C GLU A 483 -13.37 16.96 -10.61
N LEU A 484 -14.52 17.20 -9.99
CA LEU A 484 -14.74 17.03 -8.54
C LEU A 484 -15.78 15.95 -8.30
N THR A 485 -15.47 15.02 -7.40
CA THR A 485 -16.38 13.97 -6.92
C THR A 485 -16.44 14.01 -5.40
N GLY A 486 -17.60 14.32 -4.82
CA GLY A 486 -17.82 14.35 -3.36
C GLY A 486 -17.73 12.96 -2.75
N GLY A 487 -18.62 12.08 -3.19
CA GLY A 487 -18.69 10.69 -2.73
C GLY A 487 -19.80 10.51 -1.70
N GLU A 488 -19.52 9.83 -0.59
CA GLU A 488 -20.51 9.58 0.46
C GLU A 488 -20.44 10.65 1.55
N GLY A 489 -21.51 11.44 1.72
CA GLY A 489 -21.71 12.26 2.90
C GLY A 489 -22.50 13.53 2.69
N SER A 490 -21.92 14.70 2.91
CA SER A 490 -22.63 15.98 2.72
C SER A 490 -21.58 17.03 2.48
N ASP A 491 -21.29 17.23 1.22
CA ASP A 491 -20.06 17.83 0.77
C ASP A 491 -20.26 19.29 0.35
N GLU A 492 -19.16 20.03 0.36
CA GLU A 492 -19.06 21.38 -0.18
C GLU A 492 -18.07 21.35 -1.35
N LEU A 493 -18.61 21.41 -2.57
CA LEU A 493 -17.87 21.27 -3.81
C LEU A 493 -17.87 22.60 -4.57
N ASN A 494 -16.68 23.07 -4.92
CA ASN A 494 -16.45 24.31 -5.62
C ASN A 494 -15.55 24.08 -6.83
N GLY A 495 -16.10 24.16 -8.05
CA GLY A 495 -15.35 24.03 -9.30
C GLY A 495 -14.32 25.14 -9.42
N GLY A 496 -14.78 26.39 -9.48
CA GLY A 496 -13.92 27.56 -9.36
C GLY A 496 -13.91 28.38 -10.64
N SER A 497 -12.87 28.25 -11.46
CA SER A 497 -12.80 29.02 -12.70
C SER A 497 -12.30 28.18 -13.85
N GLY A 498 -13.08 28.12 -14.91
CA GLY A 498 -12.94 27.21 -16.02
C GLY A 498 -14.22 26.39 -16.14
N ASN A 499 -14.24 25.45 -17.07
CA ASN A 499 -15.42 24.64 -17.33
C ASN A 499 -15.33 23.36 -16.50
N ASP A 500 -16.03 23.33 -15.37
CA ASP A 500 -15.85 22.31 -14.36
C ASP A 500 -16.91 21.21 -14.48
N THR A 501 -16.57 20.01 -14.02
CA THR A 501 -17.50 18.89 -13.89
C THR A 501 -17.55 18.47 -12.42
N VAL A 502 -18.71 18.58 -11.79
CA VAL A 502 -18.85 18.37 -10.35
C VAL A 502 -19.97 17.38 -10.04
N TYR A 503 -19.64 16.31 -9.32
CA TYR A 503 -20.54 15.26 -8.86
C TYR A 503 -20.64 15.28 -7.33
N GLY A 504 -21.83 15.51 -6.79
CA GLY A 504 -22.13 15.42 -5.35
C GLY A 504 -22.19 13.99 -4.83
N ASP A 505 -22.73 13.09 -5.65
CA ASP A 505 -23.00 11.69 -5.29
C ASP A 505 -23.97 11.56 -4.10
N ALA A 506 -23.58 10.89 -3.02
CA ALA A 506 -24.52 10.50 -1.98
C ALA A 506 -24.57 11.55 -0.87
N GLY A 507 -25.69 12.29 -0.79
CA GLY A 507 -26.12 12.92 0.44
C GLY A 507 -26.63 14.35 0.27
N ARG A 508 -26.13 15.32 1.04
CA ARG A 508 -26.71 16.68 1.02
C ARG A 508 -25.67 17.70 0.67
N ASP A 509 -25.50 17.86 -0.62
CA ASP A 509 -24.33 18.51 -1.16
C ASP A 509 -24.61 19.97 -1.50
N ARG A 510 -23.55 20.77 -1.39
CA ARG A 510 -23.50 22.15 -1.85
C ARG A 510 -22.51 22.24 -2.97
N ILE A 511 -23.01 22.45 -4.18
CA ILE A 511 -22.22 22.46 -5.39
C ILE A 511 -22.24 23.87 -5.98
N SER A 512 -21.06 24.41 -6.30
CA SER A 512 -20.90 25.68 -7.02
C SER A 512 -19.93 25.52 -8.19
N GLY A 513 -20.38 25.78 -9.41
CA GLY A 513 -19.51 25.80 -10.61
C GLY A 513 -18.64 27.07 -10.65
N ASN A 514 -19.26 28.20 -10.32
CA ASN A 514 -18.69 29.56 -10.32
C ASN A 514 -18.49 30.15 -11.71
N SER A 515 -17.31 30.05 -12.34
CA SER A 515 -17.03 30.80 -13.57
C SER A 515 -16.64 29.88 -14.71
N GLY A 516 -17.51 29.70 -15.68
CA GLY A 516 -17.27 28.87 -16.86
C GLY A 516 -18.56 28.22 -17.30
N ASN A 517 -18.47 27.29 -18.24
CA ASN A 517 -19.62 26.47 -18.60
C ASN A 517 -19.49 25.15 -17.87
N ASP A 518 -20.26 25.00 -16.80
CA ASP A 518 -20.07 23.93 -15.83
C ASP A 518 -21.12 22.82 -15.99
N PHE A 519 -20.76 21.60 -15.62
CA PHE A 519 -21.67 20.48 -15.47
C PHE A 519 -21.78 20.12 -13.99
N LEU A 520 -22.97 20.23 -13.41
CA LEU A 520 -23.20 20.00 -11.98
C LEU A 520 -24.22 18.88 -11.78
N TYR A 521 -23.85 17.81 -11.09
CA TYR A 521 -24.73 16.72 -10.69
C TYR A 521 -24.86 16.61 -9.18
N GLY A 522 -26.08 16.74 -8.65
CA GLY A 522 -26.37 16.65 -7.21
C GLY A 522 -26.23 15.24 -6.65
N GLY A 523 -26.77 14.24 -7.36
CA GLY A 523 -26.77 12.86 -6.90
C GLY A 523 -28.01 12.50 -6.08
N ASP A 524 -27.82 11.85 -4.93
CA ASP A 524 -28.89 11.39 -4.05
C ASP A 524 -29.27 12.47 -3.01
N ASP A 525 -30.42 12.28 -2.35
CA ASP A 525 -30.84 13.06 -1.18
C ASP A 525 -31.27 14.53 -1.40
N ARG A 526 -30.53 15.57 -1.01
CA ARG A 526 -31.08 16.94 -1.15
C ARG A 526 -29.98 17.96 -1.28
N ASP A 527 -29.86 18.45 -2.50
CA ASP A 527 -28.71 19.24 -2.88
C ASP A 527 -29.07 20.68 -3.19
N THR A 528 -28.02 21.49 -3.19
CA THR A 528 -28.05 22.87 -3.66
C THR A 528 -26.96 23.06 -4.69
N LEU A 529 -27.38 23.29 -5.94
CA LEU A 529 -26.48 23.51 -7.07
C LEU A 529 -26.55 24.98 -7.48
N ARG A 530 -25.39 25.57 -7.78
CA ARG A 530 -25.22 26.93 -8.30
C ARG A 530 -24.29 26.89 -9.50
N GLY A 531 -24.80 27.17 -10.69
CA GLY A 531 -23.99 27.27 -11.91
C GLY A 531 -22.99 28.40 -11.77
N GLY A 532 -23.47 29.64 -11.77
CA GLY A 532 -22.66 30.82 -11.52
C GLY A 532 -22.69 31.75 -12.72
N SER A 533 -21.59 31.87 -13.45
CA SER A 533 -21.53 32.66 -14.67
C SER A 533 -21.05 31.78 -15.81
N GLY A 534 -21.78 31.80 -16.92
CA GLY A 534 -21.53 30.99 -18.09
C GLY A 534 -22.75 30.13 -18.39
N SER A 535 -22.64 29.24 -19.37
CA SER A 535 -23.77 28.38 -19.73
C SER A 535 -23.64 27.03 -19.04
N ASP A 536 -24.42 26.83 -17.99
CA ASP A 536 -24.26 25.70 -17.08
C ASP A 536 -25.35 24.63 -17.27
N ASP A 537 -24.96 23.37 -17.14
CA ASP A 537 -25.87 22.22 -17.14
C ASP A 537 -26.05 21.71 -15.70
N LEU A 538 -27.26 21.85 -15.15
CA LEU A 538 -27.57 21.50 -13.77
C LEU A 538 -28.52 20.30 -13.71
N TYR A 539 -28.01 19.19 -13.17
CA TYR A 539 -28.78 17.98 -12.92
C TYR A 539 -28.91 17.72 -11.42
N GLY A 540 -30.11 17.94 -10.87
CA GLY A 540 -30.32 17.81 -9.42
C GLY A 540 -30.23 16.38 -8.90
N GLY A 541 -30.60 15.38 -9.71
CA GLY A 541 -30.68 13.98 -9.27
C GLY A 541 -31.89 13.66 -8.40
N GLU A 542 -31.77 12.65 -7.55
CA GLU A 542 -32.84 12.23 -6.65
C GLU A 542 -33.12 13.32 -5.59
N GLY A 543 -34.30 13.23 -4.96
CA GLY A 543 -34.66 14.13 -3.88
C GLY A 543 -35.13 15.53 -4.25
N ASN A 544 -35.05 16.48 -3.30
CA ASN A 544 -35.76 17.79 -3.36
C ASN A 544 -34.80 18.97 -3.54
N ASN A 545 -34.25 19.10 -4.74
CA ASN A 545 -33.06 19.91 -4.98
C ASN A 545 -33.37 21.39 -5.18
N ARG A 546 -32.35 22.21 -4.97
CA ARG A 546 -32.40 23.67 -5.14
C ARG A 546 -31.40 24.05 -6.22
N LEU A 547 -31.90 24.48 -7.36
CA LEU A 547 -31.09 24.80 -8.53
C LEU A 547 -31.07 26.31 -8.75
N TYR A 548 -29.86 26.83 -8.94
CA TYR A 548 -29.59 28.22 -9.30
C TYR A 548 -28.72 28.19 -10.56
N GLY A 549 -29.24 28.67 -11.69
CA GLY A 549 -28.49 28.73 -12.94
C GLY A 549 -27.40 29.79 -12.82
N GLY A 550 -27.82 31.04 -12.87
CA GLY A 550 -26.95 32.18 -12.58
C GLY A 550 -27.03 33.21 -13.69
N ASP A 551 -25.88 33.73 -14.09
CA ASP A 551 -25.76 34.60 -15.26
C ASP A 551 -25.57 33.76 -16.52
N ASP A 552 -26.03 34.26 -17.68
CA ASP A 552 -25.98 33.57 -18.98
C ASP A 552 -27.00 32.43 -19.11
N SER A 553 -26.86 31.54 -20.11
CA SER A 553 -27.94 30.63 -20.55
C SER A 553 -27.72 29.24 -19.99
N ASP A 554 -28.57 28.84 -19.05
CA ASP A 554 -28.42 27.58 -18.31
C ASP A 554 -29.44 26.53 -18.71
N THR A 555 -29.07 25.26 -18.53
CA THR A 555 -29.94 24.11 -18.73
C THR A 555 -30.25 23.42 -17.40
N PHE A 556 -31.52 23.38 -17.01
CA PHE A 556 -31.99 22.60 -15.87
C PHE A 556 -32.49 21.23 -16.35
N ILE A 557 -31.72 20.19 -16.09
CA ILE A 557 -31.96 18.83 -16.60
C ILE A 557 -32.74 18.03 -15.55
N PHE A 558 -33.74 17.26 -16.00
CA PHE A 558 -34.49 16.34 -15.14
C PHE A 558 -34.65 14.97 -15.79
N ALA A 559 -34.43 13.91 -15.01
CA ALA A 559 -34.58 12.54 -15.46
C ALA A 559 -35.86 11.88 -14.94
N ALA A 560 -36.30 10.82 -15.62
CA ALA A 560 -37.46 10.03 -15.19
C ALA A 560 -37.25 9.29 -13.86
N THR A 561 -36.00 9.21 -13.37
CA THR A 561 -35.63 8.66 -12.07
C THR A 561 -35.73 9.69 -10.93
N ASP A 562 -35.78 10.99 -11.25
CA ASP A 562 -35.80 12.05 -10.25
C ASP A 562 -37.08 12.01 -9.40
N THR A 563 -36.97 12.49 -8.17
CA THR A 563 -38.12 12.61 -7.28
C THR A 563 -38.80 13.98 -7.38
N ASN A 564 -40.04 14.07 -6.90
CA ASN A 564 -40.77 15.33 -6.84
C ASN A 564 -40.08 16.38 -5.95
N GLY A 565 -40.29 17.65 -6.30
CA GLY A 565 -40.07 18.77 -5.39
C GLY A 565 -38.81 19.57 -5.62
N ASN A 566 -38.08 19.28 -6.70
CA ASN A 566 -37.03 20.14 -7.24
C ASN A 566 -37.54 21.58 -7.44
N SER A 567 -36.66 22.54 -7.17
CA SER A 567 -36.96 23.97 -7.26
C SER A 567 -35.87 24.73 -8.01
N ILE A 568 -36.23 25.34 -9.14
CA ILE A 568 -35.42 26.32 -9.86
C ILE A 568 -35.71 27.70 -9.25
N LEU A 569 -34.66 28.42 -8.85
CA LEU A 569 -34.80 29.56 -7.94
C LEU A 569 -34.56 30.94 -8.57
N ASP A 570 -33.94 30.98 -9.74
CA ASP A 570 -33.53 32.19 -10.45
C ASP A 570 -33.73 32.13 -11.97
N TYR A 571 -34.61 31.25 -12.46
CA TYR A 571 -34.92 31.10 -13.89
C TYR A 571 -35.11 32.44 -14.64
N GLU A 572 -34.45 32.56 -15.79
CA GLU A 572 -34.48 33.71 -16.68
C GLU A 572 -35.24 33.42 -18.00
N ASP A 573 -36.39 34.10 -18.21
CA ASP A 573 -37.21 33.97 -19.43
C ASP A 573 -36.42 34.33 -20.71
N ASN A 574 -36.46 33.44 -21.71
CA ASN A 574 -35.73 33.49 -22.98
C ASN A 574 -34.21 33.37 -22.87
N VAL A 575 -33.71 32.95 -21.72
CA VAL A 575 -32.29 32.73 -21.47
C VAL A 575 -32.09 31.26 -21.09
N ASP A 576 -32.83 30.78 -20.10
CA ASP A 576 -32.69 29.42 -19.60
C ASP A 576 -33.54 28.40 -20.35
N THR A 577 -33.11 27.14 -20.25
CA THR A 577 -33.76 25.97 -20.81
C THR A 577 -34.09 24.95 -19.71
N ILE A 578 -35.27 24.35 -19.76
CA ILE A 578 -35.65 23.23 -18.88
C ILE A 578 -35.74 21.95 -19.72
N ASP A 579 -34.84 21.00 -19.48
CA ASP A 579 -34.79 19.75 -20.24
C ASP A 579 -35.63 18.64 -19.57
N PHE A 580 -36.64 18.16 -20.29
CA PHE A 580 -37.49 17.00 -19.95
C PHE A 580 -37.37 15.86 -20.97
N SER A 581 -36.28 15.82 -21.76
CA SER A 581 -36.05 14.83 -22.81
C SER A 581 -36.12 13.38 -22.33
N ALA A 582 -35.75 13.14 -21.08
CA ALA A 582 -35.83 11.82 -20.45
C ALA A 582 -37.27 11.32 -20.22
N PHE A 583 -38.28 12.18 -20.26
CA PHE A 583 -39.67 11.81 -19.98
C PHE A 583 -40.47 11.40 -21.22
N GLY A 584 -39.98 11.70 -22.43
CA GLY A 584 -40.69 11.44 -23.69
C GLY A 584 -42.05 12.16 -23.78
N VAL A 585 -42.14 13.34 -23.18
CA VAL A 585 -43.33 14.22 -23.18
C VAL A 585 -43.17 15.32 -24.23
N SER A 586 -44.20 16.13 -24.39
CA SER A 586 -44.16 17.35 -25.21
C SER A 586 -44.67 18.55 -24.43
N PHE A 587 -44.46 19.76 -24.94
CA PHE A 587 -44.96 20.98 -24.29
C PHE A 587 -46.47 20.97 -24.01
N SER A 588 -47.27 20.31 -24.86
CA SER A 588 -48.72 20.20 -24.65
C SER A 588 -49.13 19.26 -23.51
N ASP A 589 -48.20 18.45 -23.01
CA ASP A 589 -48.44 17.52 -21.90
C ASP A 589 -48.18 18.17 -20.52
N LEU A 590 -47.50 19.32 -20.48
CA LEU A 590 -47.18 20.03 -19.24
C LEU A 590 -48.39 20.77 -18.65
N GLU A 591 -48.59 20.67 -17.33
CA GLU A 591 -49.59 21.45 -16.57
C GLU A 591 -48.90 22.52 -15.72
N PHE A 592 -49.25 23.78 -15.95
CA PHE A 592 -48.74 24.94 -15.21
C PHE A 592 -49.74 25.38 -14.13
N VAL A 593 -49.30 25.44 -12.88
CA VAL A 593 -50.14 25.82 -11.72
C VAL A 593 -49.46 26.93 -10.92
N GLU A 594 -50.17 28.02 -10.61
CA GLU A 594 -49.67 29.05 -9.71
C GLU A 594 -49.27 28.43 -8.36
N TRP A 595 -48.03 28.68 -7.94
CA TRP A 595 -47.43 28.10 -6.75
C TRP A 595 -46.79 29.18 -5.89
N ARG A 596 -47.12 29.22 -4.60
CA ARG A 596 -46.84 30.35 -3.68
C ARG A 596 -47.43 31.65 -4.22
N SER A 597 -48.74 31.81 -3.99
CA SER A 597 -49.59 32.96 -4.29
C SER A 597 -48.83 34.24 -4.66
N ASP A 598 -48.53 34.42 -5.96
CA ASP A 598 -47.86 35.55 -6.66
C ASP A 598 -46.36 35.51 -6.98
N THR A 599 -45.60 34.45 -6.65
CA THR A 599 -44.13 34.42 -6.87
C THR A 599 -43.57 33.11 -7.41
N GLY A 600 -44.37 32.26 -8.04
CA GLY A 600 -43.86 31.06 -8.69
C GLY A 600 -44.89 30.21 -9.42
N VAL A 601 -44.37 29.26 -10.20
CA VAL A 601 -45.14 28.33 -11.02
C VAL A 601 -44.68 26.90 -10.71
N ARG A 602 -45.63 26.01 -10.52
CA ARG A 602 -45.40 24.56 -10.51
C ARG A 602 -45.66 24.01 -11.90
N ILE A 603 -44.66 23.32 -12.45
CA ILE A 603 -44.76 22.62 -13.73
C ILE A 603 -44.91 21.14 -13.40
N LYS A 604 -46.08 20.57 -13.69
CA LYS A 604 -46.28 19.12 -13.60
C LYS A 604 -46.01 18.49 -14.95
N VAL A 605 -45.17 17.47 -14.95
CA VAL A 605 -44.80 16.70 -16.15
C VAL A 605 -45.69 15.47 -16.30
N ASN A 606 -46.04 14.83 -15.18
CA ASN A 606 -47.02 13.74 -15.09
C ASN A 606 -47.62 13.67 -13.67
N ASP A 607 -48.38 12.62 -13.36
CA ASP A 607 -49.03 12.43 -12.04
C ASP A 607 -48.00 12.25 -10.90
N ASP A 608 -46.80 11.77 -11.24
CA ASP A 608 -45.76 11.36 -10.30
C ASP A 608 -44.55 12.33 -10.27
N PHE A 609 -44.46 13.31 -11.18
CA PHE A 609 -43.34 14.26 -11.27
C PHE A 609 -43.77 15.73 -11.50
N PHE A 610 -43.26 16.62 -10.65
CA PHE A 610 -43.36 18.07 -10.78
C PHE A 610 -42.12 18.81 -10.26
N ILE A 611 -41.87 19.97 -10.85
CA ILE A 611 -40.88 20.95 -10.37
C ILE A 611 -41.56 22.26 -9.97
N ASN A 612 -40.87 23.08 -9.18
CA ASN A 612 -41.32 24.44 -8.89
C ASN A 612 -40.30 25.45 -9.42
N VAL A 613 -40.76 26.54 -10.02
CA VAL A 613 -39.94 27.65 -10.50
C VAL A 613 -40.37 28.91 -9.77
N THR A 614 -39.44 29.66 -9.19
CA THR A 614 -39.75 30.89 -8.44
C THR A 614 -39.48 32.15 -9.23
N ASN A 615 -40.10 33.25 -8.83
CA ASN A 615 -39.97 34.60 -9.43
C ASN A 615 -40.41 34.68 -10.89
N VAL A 616 -41.35 33.81 -11.29
CA VAL A 616 -41.89 33.71 -12.65
C VAL A 616 -43.42 33.71 -12.63
N ASP A 617 -44.01 34.11 -13.75
CA ASP A 617 -45.43 33.97 -14.08
C ASP A 617 -45.64 32.87 -15.13
N ILE A 618 -46.85 32.31 -15.22
CA ILE A 618 -47.17 31.28 -16.24
C ILE A 618 -46.93 31.79 -17.66
N SER A 619 -47.04 33.11 -17.89
CA SER A 619 -46.79 33.74 -19.19
C SER A 619 -45.34 33.71 -19.65
N ASP A 620 -44.41 33.39 -18.76
CA ASP A 620 -42.98 33.43 -19.01
C ASP A 620 -42.48 32.14 -19.68
N PHE A 621 -43.36 31.13 -19.84
CA PHE A 621 -43.02 29.83 -20.44
C PHE A 621 -43.59 29.66 -21.85
N ARG A 622 -42.72 29.24 -22.78
CA ARG A 622 -43.00 28.97 -24.19
C ARG A 622 -42.36 27.65 -24.59
N ALA A 623 -42.82 27.07 -25.69
CA ALA A 623 -42.35 25.75 -26.13
C ALA A 623 -40.84 25.67 -26.47
N ASN A 624 -40.17 26.80 -26.68
CA ASN A 624 -38.74 26.89 -26.98
C ASN A 624 -37.86 27.01 -25.72
N ASP A 625 -38.46 27.14 -24.53
CA ASP A 625 -37.74 27.19 -23.26
C ASP A 625 -37.59 25.77 -22.66
N PHE A 626 -37.96 24.74 -23.42
CA PHE A 626 -37.94 23.35 -23.00
C PHE A 626 -37.32 22.46 -24.06
N GLU A 627 -36.58 21.45 -23.61
CA GLU A 627 -36.16 20.30 -24.43
C GLU A 627 -36.99 19.04 -24.09
N PHE A 628 -37.22 18.18 -25.09
CA PHE A 628 -38.18 17.06 -25.08
C PHE A 628 -37.67 15.83 -25.82
#